data_AF-A0A932KLW1-F1
#
_entry.id   AF-A0A932KLW1-F1
#
_cell.length_a   1.000
_cell.length_b   1.000
_cell.length_c   1.000
_cell.angle_alpha   90.00
_cell.angle_beta   90.00
_cell.angle_gamma   90.00
#
_symmetry.space_group_name_H-M   'P 1'
#
loop_
_entity.id
_entity.type
_entity.pdbx_description
1 polymer ?
#
loop_
_entity_poly.entity_id
_entity_poly.type
_entity_poly.pdbx_seq_one_letter_code
_entity_poly.pdbx_strand_id
1 'polypeptide(L)'
;MDVEKFEKLRAMEYFTDEMFNRIFAFQQKLHPAWDATLPFDERIKGLPLHYLVFSNPDRDPKVSGPTVAPYYPLRGEIRTIAYYIRQVAENPVICDLHAGNGFIGSLLAREGFRIIGLRDPQAKPNQIADFYDASCYEMRTMALQEVTFPFDVAFSSWMPSGVNMTPEIIKHEPKLIVYVHTDHVDKSTGVPQTGTSEAFTNLPARYRLIEEWSLERPENMFHSIWPDLSPSIEEIRHVKIYADEPYHDLKHWTSMEAGQGYDWEGDLEMILLALEAKSELVTRGYRV
;
A
#
# COMPACT_ATOMS: atom_id res chain seq x y z
N MET A 1 -6.82 17.45 -28.49
CA MET A 1 -5.70 17.02 -27.64
C MET A 1 -5.31 18.25 -26.89
N ASP A 2 -5.50 18.22 -25.58
CA ASP A 2 -4.96 19.28 -24.74
C ASP A 2 -3.43 19.13 -24.76
N VAL A 3 -2.77 19.97 -25.55
CA VAL A 3 -1.32 19.87 -25.80
C VAL A 3 -0.54 20.12 -24.50
N GLU A 4 -1.08 20.95 -23.61
CA GLU A 4 -0.45 21.24 -22.32
C GLU A 4 -0.53 20.05 -21.36
N LYS A 5 -1.63 19.29 -21.41
CA LYS A 5 -1.82 18.09 -20.58
C LYS A 5 -0.77 17.01 -20.80
N PHE A 6 -0.40 16.75 -22.06
CA PHE A 6 0.52 15.67 -22.42
C PHE A 6 1.98 16.12 -22.57
N GLU A 7 2.30 17.37 -22.22
CA GLU A 7 3.63 17.95 -22.42
C GLU A 7 4.73 17.15 -21.71
N LYS A 8 4.43 16.57 -20.53
CA LYS A 8 5.35 15.67 -19.81
C LYS A 8 5.79 14.45 -20.63
N LEU A 9 4.95 13.96 -21.54
CA LEU A 9 5.27 12.81 -22.40
C LEU A 9 6.37 13.11 -23.43
N ARG A 10 6.75 14.38 -23.64
CA ARG A 10 7.93 14.70 -24.46
C ARG A 10 9.24 14.18 -23.87
N ALA A 11 9.28 13.97 -22.55
CA ALA A 11 10.43 13.41 -21.84
C ALA A 11 10.38 11.87 -21.73
N MET A 12 9.45 11.19 -22.42
CA MET A 12 9.19 9.76 -22.23
C MET A 12 10.41 8.86 -22.51
N GLU A 13 11.25 9.21 -23.49
CA GLU A 13 12.47 8.47 -23.81
C GLU A 13 13.45 8.49 -22.62
N TYR A 14 13.77 9.69 -22.13
CA TYR A 14 14.62 9.86 -20.95
C TYR A 14 14.03 9.17 -19.71
N PHE A 15 12.73 9.34 -19.48
CA PHE A 15 12.04 8.69 -18.37
C PHE A 15 12.14 7.15 -18.46
N THR A 16 11.96 6.60 -19.67
CA THR A 16 12.05 5.15 -19.90
C THR A 16 13.44 4.63 -19.54
N ASP A 17 14.50 5.28 -20.02
CA ASP A 17 15.87 4.89 -19.72
C ASP A 17 16.16 4.92 -18.21
N GLU A 18 15.75 5.99 -17.52
CA GLU A 18 15.91 6.07 -16.07
C GLU A 18 15.12 4.98 -15.32
N MET A 19 13.86 4.74 -15.70
CA MET A 19 13.02 3.73 -15.08
C MET A 19 13.63 2.32 -15.23
N PHE A 20 14.07 1.95 -16.44
CA PHE A 20 14.71 0.66 -16.67
C PHE A 20 16.03 0.53 -15.89
N ASN A 21 16.83 1.60 -15.82
CA ASN A 21 18.04 1.60 -14.99
C ASN A 21 17.72 1.35 -13.50
N ARG A 22 16.65 1.98 -12.96
CA ARG A 22 16.19 1.72 -11.58
C ARG A 22 15.72 0.27 -11.40
N ILE A 23 14.96 -0.27 -12.36
CA ILE A 23 14.49 -1.66 -12.34
C ILE A 23 15.67 -2.64 -12.34
N PHE A 24 16.63 -2.47 -13.25
CA PHE A 24 17.81 -3.34 -13.34
C PHE A 24 18.68 -3.25 -12.08
N ALA A 25 18.91 -2.05 -11.55
CA ALA A 25 19.66 -1.86 -10.31
C ALA A 25 18.97 -2.56 -9.13
N PHE A 26 17.63 -2.49 -9.03
CA PHE A 26 16.88 -3.20 -8.01
C PHE A 26 16.99 -4.72 -8.18
N GLN A 27 16.83 -5.23 -9.40
CA GLN A 27 16.96 -6.66 -9.73
C GLN A 27 18.33 -7.22 -9.35
N GLN A 28 19.39 -6.46 -9.65
CA GLN A 28 20.79 -6.79 -9.35
C GLN A 28 21.16 -6.58 -7.88
N LYS A 29 20.19 -6.22 -7.03
CA LYS A 29 20.37 -5.94 -5.60
C LYS A 29 21.36 -4.81 -5.30
N LEU A 30 21.47 -3.85 -6.23
CA LEU A 30 22.28 -2.64 -6.09
C LEU A 30 21.50 -1.48 -5.47
N HIS A 31 20.16 -1.56 -5.46
CA HIS A 31 19.31 -0.55 -4.85
C HIS A 31 19.43 -0.55 -3.30
N PRO A 32 19.47 0.63 -2.64
CA PRO A 32 19.57 0.76 -1.18
C PRO A 32 18.55 -0.05 -0.36
N ALA A 33 17.36 -0.30 -0.90
CA ALA A 33 16.31 -1.12 -0.26
C ALA A 33 16.83 -2.48 0.29
N TRP A 34 17.84 -3.07 -0.36
CA TRP A 34 18.44 -4.35 0.03
C TRP A 34 19.43 -4.25 1.20
N ASP A 35 19.90 -3.05 1.52
CA ASP A 35 20.86 -2.81 2.61
C ASP A 35 20.11 -2.35 3.87
N ALA A 36 19.92 -3.27 4.81
CA ALA A 36 19.24 -3.00 6.07
C ALA A 36 20.03 -2.07 7.01
N THR A 37 21.30 -1.77 6.70
CA THR A 37 22.12 -0.86 7.51
C THR A 37 21.89 0.61 7.17
N LEU A 38 21.27 0.89 6.01
CA LEU A 38 20.97 2.25 5.58
C LEU A 38 19.69 2.79 6.26
N PRO A 39 19.60 4.12 6.48
CA PRO A 39 18.38 4.74 6.96
C PRO A 39 17.19 4.48 6.03
N PHE A 40 15.97 4.39 6.60
CA PHE A 40 14.76 4.12 5.82
C PHE A 40 14.57 5.10 4.64
N ASP A 41 14.87 6.38 4.84
CA ASP A 41 14.80 7.41 3.80
C ASP A 41 15.71 7.13 2.60
N GLU A 42 16.91 6.61 2.84
CA GLU A 42 17.82 6.23 1.76
C GLU A 42 17.33 4.96 1.06
N ARG A 43 16.72 4.05 1.82
CA ARG A 43 16.23 2.76 1.32
C ARG A 43 14.99 2.88 0.43
N ILE A 44 14.13 3.87 0.65
CA ILE A 44 12.94 4.12 -0.17
C ILE A 44 13.19 5.06 -1.35
N LYS A 45 14.30 5.82 -1.33
CA LYS A 45 14.64 6.78 -2.38
C LYS A 45 14.88 6.06 -3.70
N GLY A 46 14.21 6.51 -4.76
CA GLY A 46 14.30 5.92 -6.09
C GLY A 46 13.71 4.51 -6.18
N LEU A 47 12.90 4.09 -5.20
CA LEU A 47 12.27 2.77 -5.24
C LEU A 47 11.31 2.69 -6.45
N PRO A 48 11.58 1.82 -7.43
CA PRO A 48 10.78 1.76 -8.66
C PRO A 48 9.38 1.21 -8.40
N LEU A 49 8.36 1.85 -8.99
CA LEU A 49 6.96 1.40 -8.88
C LEU A 49 6.79 -0.06 -9.32
N HIS A 50 7.56 -0.50 -10.31
CA HIS A 50 7.56 -1.88 -10.80
C HIS A 50 7.68 -2.91 -9.66
N TYR A 51 8.53 -2.65 -8.66
CA TYR A 51 8.76 -3.57 -7.54
C TYR A 51 7.79 -3.41 -6.36
N LEU A 52 6.86 -2.47 -6.47
CA LEU A 52 5.66 -2.38 -5.63
C LEU A 52 4.43 -3.02 -6.29
N VAL A 53 4.45 -3.23 -7.62
CA VAL A 53 3.41 -3.94 -8.37
C VAL A 53 3.77 -5.42 -8.57
N PHE A 54 5.06 -5.73 -8.75
CA PHE A 54 5.56 -7.07 -8.96
C PHE A 54 6.59 -7.45 -7.90
N SER A 55 6.64 -8.74 -7.55
CA SER A 55 7.76 -9.28 -6.76
C SER A 55 8.95 -9.59 -7.66
N ASN A 56 10.16 -9.63 -7.07
CA ASN A 56 11.38 -9.94 -7.77
C ASN A 56 11.33 -11.35 -8.39
N PRO A 57 11.87 -11.56 -9.61
CA PRO A 57 11.80 -12.86 -10.27
C PRO A 57 12.49 -13.99 -9.50
N ASP A 58 13.48 -13.67 -8.67
CA ASP A 58 14.19 -14.64 -7.81
C ASP A 58 13.46 -14.95 -6.49
N ARG A 59 12.29 -14.34 -6.23
CA ARG A 59 11.47 -14.65 -5.05
C ARG A 59 10.81 -16.01 -5.20
N ASP A 60 11.00 -16.89 -4.22
CA ASP A 60 10.19 -18.11 -4.07
C ASP A 60 8.87 -17.83 -3.31
N PRO A 61 7.69 -17.84 -3.97
CA PRO A 61 6.40 -17.61 -3.32
C PRO A 61 5.99 -18.69 -2.31
N LYS A 62 6.65 -19.85 -2.29
CA LYS A 62 6.37 -20.90 -1.30
C LYS A 62 6.83 -20.49 0.09
N VAL A 63 7.95 -19.77 0.18
CA VAL A 63 8.60 -19.42 1.44
C VAL A 63 8.58 -17.92 1.74
N SER A 64 8.37 -17.07 0.73
CA SER A 64 8.36 -15.61 0.89
C SER A 64 7.04 -14.98 0.42
N GLY A 65 6.61 -13.95 1.15
CA GLY A 65 5.59 -13.00 0.74
C GLY A 65 6.10 -12.04 -0.36
N PRO A 66 5.47 -10.88 -0.55
CA PRO A 66 5.93 -9.88 -1.53
C PRO A 66 7.39 -9.47 -1.31
N THR A 67 8.05 -8.95 -2.35
CA THR A 67 9.43 -8.47 -2.21
C THR A 67 9.51 -7.26 -1.29
N VAL A 68 8.73 -6.22 -1.58
CA VAL A 68 8.64 -5.01 -0.76
C VAL A 68 7.33 -5.00 0.00
N ALA A 69 6.20 -4.88 -0.70
CA ALA A 69 4.88 -4.71 -0.11
C ALA A 69 3.82 -5.37 -1.01
N PRO A 70 2.62 -5.64 -0.49
CA PRO A 70 1.54 -6.22 -1.28
C PRO A 70 0.90 -5.26 -2.29
N TYR A 71 1.06 -3.94 -2.11
CA TYR A 71 0.58 -2.90 -3.00
C TYR A 71 1.47 -1.65 -2.91
N TYR A 72 1.30 -0.71 -3.83
CA TYR A 72 1.94 0.61 -3.80
C TYR A 72 1.05 1.64 -3.07
N PRO A 73 1.48 2.19 -1.92
CA PRO A 73 0.73 3.22 -1.23
C PRO A 73 0.96 4.60 -1.87
N LEU A 74 -0.07 5.44 -1.92
CA LEU A 74 0.08 6.85 -2.30
C LEU A 74 0.22 7.72 -1.05
N ARG A 75 1.05 8.76 -1.10
CA ARG A 75 1.23 9.68 0.03
C ARG A 75 -0.08 10.36 0.44
N GLY A 76 -0.92 10.66 -0.55
CA GLY A 76 -2.28 11.17 -0.32
C GLY A 76 -3.10 10.27 0.59
N GLU A 77 -3.11 8.96 0.34
CA GLU A 77 -3.84 7.99 1.17
C GLU A 77 -3.27 7.91 2.58
N ILE A 78 -1.94 7.83 2.70
CA ILE A 78 -1.27 7.76 4.00
C ILE A 78 -1.60 9.00 4.84
N ARG A 79 -1.64 10.18 4.22
CA ARG A 79 -2.02 11.44 4.88
C ARG A 79 -3.50 11.50 5.25
N THR A 80 -4.38 10.99 4.40
CA THR A 80 -5.82 10.89 4.73
C THR A 80 -6.02 9.98 5.94
N ILE A 81 -5.38 8.81 5.97
CA ILE A 81 -5.40 7.91 7.13
C ILE A 81 -4.86 8.63 8.37
N ALA A 82 -3.68 9.26 8.26
CA ALA A 82 -3.08 10.03 9.34
C ALA A 82 -4.02 11.13 9.87
N TYR A 83 -4.73 11.83 9.00
CA TYR A 83 -5.66 12.89 9.40
C TYR A 83 -6.78 12.37 10.30
N TYR A 84 -7.38 11.22 9.98
CA TYR A 84 -8.39 10.60 10.86
C TYR A 84 -7.78 10.16 12.19
N ILE A 85 -6.59 9.57 12.17
CA ILE A 85 -5.89 9.10 13.38
C ILE A 85 -5.57 10.24 14.35
N ARG A 86 -5.18 11.42 13.88
CA ARG A 86 -4.88 12.58 14.77
C ARG A 86 -6.08 13.06 15.58
N GLN A 87 -7.29 12.71 15.19
CA GLN A 87 -8.50 13.20 15.85
C GLN A 87 -8.95 12.32 17.03
N VAL A 88 -8.39 11.12 17.20
CA VAL A 88 -8.87 10.16 18.23
C VAL A 88 -8.07 10.17 19.54
N ALA A 89 -6.88 10.77 19.53
CA ALA A 89 -6.06 11.02 20.70
C ALA A 89 -4.96 12.05 20.38
N GLU A 90 -4.38 12.67 21.41
CA GLU A 90 -3.22 13.55 21.26
C GLU A 90 -1.96 12.80 20.79
N ASN A 91 -1.75 11.59 21.32
CA ASN A 91 -0.63 10.70 20.97
C ASN A 91 -1.15 9.27 20.72
N PRO A 92 -1.84 9.03 19.59
CA PRO A 92 -2.46 7.74 19.34
C PRO A 92 -1.41 6.64 19.16
N VAL A 93 -1.63 5.49 19.80
CA VAL A 93 -0.87 4.26 19.56
C VAL A 93 -1.53 3.50 18.43
N ILE A 94 -0.78 3.27 17.35
CA ILE A 94 -1.26 2.52 16.18
C ILE A 94 -0.65 1.13 16.21
N CYS A 95 -1.49 0.11 16.05
CA CYS A 95 -1.08 -1.28 15.90
C CYS A 95 -1.21 -1.67 14.42
N ASP A 96 -0.09 -1.90 13.75
CA ASP A 96 -0.04 -2.41 12.37
C ASP A 96 -0.10 -3.94 12.42
N LEU A 97 -1.30 -4.47 12.19
CA LEU A 97 -1.67 -5.85 12.52
C LEU A 97 -1.09 -6.90 11.56
N HIS A 98 -0.71 -6.48 10.36
CA HIS A 98 -0.19 -7.35 9.30
C HIS A 98 1.09 -6.75 8.72
N ALA A 99 2.02 -6.44 9.62
CA ALA A 99 3.14 -5.55 9.35
C ALA A 99 4.07 -6.03 8.22
N GLY A 100 4.18 -7.35 7.99
CA GLY A 100 5.15 -7.91 7.05
C GLY A 100 6.57 -7.47 7.40
N ASN A 101 7.19 -6.70 6.50
CA ASN A 101 8.50 -6.07 6.74
C ASN A 101 8.45 -4.65 7.32
N GLY A 102 7.25 -4.10 7.55
CA GLY A 102 7.00 -2.80 8.15
C GLY A 102 7.07 -1.61 7.20
N PHE A 103 7.18 -1.82 5.89
CA PHE A 103 7.29 -0.74 4.89
C PHE A 103 6.09 0.22 4.94
N ILE A 104 4.87 -0.30 4.77
CA ILE A 104 3.64 0.53 4.74
C ILE A 104 3.44 1.24 6.08
N GLY A 105 3.56 0.51 7.18
CA GLY A 105 3.44 1.08 8.51
C GLY A 105 4.48 2.16 8.80
N SER A 106 5.70 2.05 8.27
CA SER A 106 6.72 3.10 8.41
C SER A 106 6.36 4.37 7.64
N LEU A 107 5.76 4.25 6.46
CA LEU A 107 5.24 5.41 5.73
C LEU A 107 4.19 6.16 6.55
N LEU A 108 3.29 5.43 7.23
CA LEU A 108 2.32 6.04 8.15
C LEU A 108 2.98 6.61 9.41
N ALA A 109 3.96 5.93 9.99
CA ALA A 109 4.67 6.39 11.19
C ALA A 109 5.36 7.75 10.95
N ARG A 110 5.86 7.97 9.73
CA ARG A 110 6.48 9.23 9.30
C ARG A 110 5.52 10.42 9.21
N GLU A 111 4.21 10.19 9.29
CA GLU A 111 3.21 11.25 9.49
C GLU A 111 3.13 11.72 10.96
N GLY A 112 4.05 11.27 11.81
CA GLY A 112 4.24 11.78 13.18
C GLY A 112 3.66 10.87 14.25
N PHE A 113 3.62 9.56 14.01
CA PHE A 113 3.09 8.59 14.97
C PHE A 113 4.13 7.56 15.37
N ARG A 114 3.98 7.03 16.58
CA ARG A 114 4.62 5.79 16.98
C ARG A 114 3.73 4.62 16.57
N ILE A 115 4.27 3.70 15.80
CA ILE A 115 3.54 2.51 15.33
C ILE A 115 4.22 1.26 15.85
N ILE A 116 3.40 0.31 16.32
CA ILE A 116 3.84 -1.03 16.72
C ILE A 116 3.35 -2.01 15.65
N GLY A 117 4.27 -2.60 14.91
CA GLY A 117 4.01 -3.64 13.92
C GLY A 117 3.97 -5.02 14.52
N LEU A 118 2.97 -5.82 14.15
CA LEU A 118 2.88 -7.22 14.48
C LEU A 118 3.36 -8.07 13.30
N ARG A 119 4.49 -8.74 13.50
CA ARG A 119 4.98 -9.80 12.62
C ARG A 119 4.55 -11.14 13.17
N ASP A 120 3.43 -11.65 12.67
CA ASP A 120 2.94 -12.99 13.03
C ASP A 120 4.02 -14.04 12.69
N PRO A 121 4.47 -14.87 13.66
CA PRO A 121 5.45 -15.93 13.43
C PRO A 121 5.04 -16.96 12.36
N GLN A 122 3.75 -17.10 12.08
CA GLN A 122 3.21 -18.02 11.07
C GLN A 122 3.09 -17.38 9.69
N ALA A 123 3.20 -16.05 9.57
CA ALA A 123 3.15 -15.37 8.29
C ALA A 123 4.46 -15.58 7.52
N LYS A 124 4.35 -15.71 6.19
CA LYS A 124 5.54 -15.73 5.33
C LYS A 124 6.26 -14.39 5.42
N PRO A 125 7.58 -14.35 5.65
CA PRO A 125 8.33 -13.11 5.61
C PRO A 125 8.36 -12.55 4.19
N ASN A 126 8.39 -11.23 4.03
CA ASN A 126 8.71 -10.59 2.76
C ASN A 126 10.14 -10.98 2.33
N GLN A 127 10.44 -10.86 1.03
CA GLN A 127 11.81 -11.15 0.54
C GLN A 127 12.84 -10.19 1.14
N ILE A 128 12.47 -8.91 1.28
CA ILE A 128 13.19 -7.95 2.12
C ILE A 128 12.56 -8.02 3.51
N ALA A 129 13.23 -8.69 4.44
CA ALA A 129 12.67 -9.05 5.74
C ALA A 129 12.39 -7.85 6.66
N ASP A 130 13.33 -6.91 6.76
CA ASP A 130 13.22 -5.73 7.61
C ASP A 130 13.33 -4.47 6.74
N PHE A 131 12.21 -3.82 6.49
CA PHE A 131 12.12 -2.61 5.67
C PHE A 131 11.25 -1.55 6.36
N TYR A 132 11.66 -1.14 7.55
CA TYR A 132 10.94 -0.18 8.36
C TYR A 132 11.84 0.93 8.93
N ASP A 133 11.23 2.04 9.34
CA ASP A 133 11.89 3.18 9.96
C ASP A 133 11.96 2.99 11.48
N ALA A 134 13.06 2.43 11.98
CA ALA A 134 13.23 2.14 13.40
C ALA A 134 13.19 3.37 14.33
N SER A 135 13.22 4.59 13.78
CA SER A 135 13.10 5.83 14.57
C SER A 135 11.67 6.11 15.04
N CYS A 136 10.66 5.61 14.33
CA CYS A 136 9.24 5.83 14.60
C CYS A 136 8.39 4.55 14.55
N TYR A 137 8.96 3.43 14.10
CA TYR A 137 8.30 2.15 13.96
C TYR A 137 8.97 1.07 14.81
N GLU A 138 8.18 0.36 15.61
CA GLU A 138 8.62 -0.76 16.44
C GLU A 138 8.04 -2.07 15.89
N MET A 139 8.89 -2.96 15.39
CA MET A 139 8.47 -4.29 14.96
C MET A 139 8.48 -5.27 16.13
N ARG A 140 7.37 -5.99 16.36
CA ARG A 140 7.25 -7.07 17.35
C ARG A 140 6.86 -8.37 16.68
N THR A 141 7.58 -9.44 16.97
CA THR A 141 7.23 -10.79 16.53
C THR A 141 6.26 -11.41 17.52
N MET A 142 4.96 -11.30 17.24
CA MET A 142 3.88 -11.85 18.06
C MET A 142 2.59 -11.97 17.27
N ALA A 143 1.71 -12.87 17.67
CA ALA A 143 0.36 -12.97 17.10
C ALA A 143 -0.58 -11.93 17.73
N LEU A 144 -1.66 -11.56 17.03
CA LEU A 144 -2.64 -10.59 17.53
C LEU A 144 -3.27 -11.03 18.86
N GLN A 145 -3.54 -12.33 19.02
CA GLN A 145 -4.14 -12.92 20.23
C GLN A 145 -3.24 -12.76 21.48
N GLU A 146 -1.94 -12.51 21.27
CA GLU A 146 -0.95 -12.37 22.34
C GLU A 146 -0.75 -10.90 22.75
N VAL A 147 -1.40 -9.96 22.05
CA VAL A 147 -1.27 -8.53 22.31
C VAL A 147 -1.90 -8.19 23.65
N THR A 148 -1.07 -7.66 24.55
CA THR A 148 -1.48 -7.25 25.91
C THR A 148 -1.39 -5.75 26.13
N PHE A 149 -0.90 -5.00 25.15
CA PHE A 149 -0.79 -3.54 25.21
C PHE A 149 -2.01 -2.89 24.54
N PRO A 150 -2.47 -1.73 25.06
CA PRO A 150 -3.56 -0.99 24.44
C PRO A 150 -3.07 -0.30 23.15
N PHE A 151 -3.97 -0.14 22.19
CA PHE A 151 -3.77 0.68 21.00
C PHE A 151 -5.07 1.42 20.65
N ASP A 152 -4.92 2.66 20.17
CA ASP A 152 -6.05 3.50 19.76
C ASP A 152 -6.55 3.13 18.37
N VAL A 153 -5.66 2.63 17.51
CA VAL A 153 -5.97 2.37 16.09
C VAL A 153 -5.49 0.99 15.68
N ALA A 154 -6.39 0.20 15.13
CA ALA A 154 -6.07 -1.02 14.40
C ALA A 154 -5.83 -0.69 12.93
N PHE A 155 -4.59 -0.84 12.45
CA PHE A 155 -4.24 -0.73 11.04
C PHE A 155 -4.10 -2.15 10.45
N SER A 156 -5.14 -2.62 9.76
CA SER A 156 -5.16 -3.91 9.07
C SER A 156 -4.95 -3.66 7.57
N SER A 157 -3.68 -3.60 7.17
CA SER A 157 -3.33 -3.47 5.76
C SER A 157 -2.95 -4.83 5.19
N TRP A 158 -3.78 -5.33 4.27
CA TRP A 158 -3.56 -6.61 3.59
C TRP A 158 -3.68 -7.85 4.50
N MET A 159 -4.85 -8.01 5.13
CA MET A 159 -5.18 -9.22 5.90
C MET A 159 -4.90 -10.49 5.10
N PRO A 160 -4.25 -11.52 5.68
CA PRO A 160 -3.93 -12.76 4.96
C PRO A 160 -5.15 -13.40 4.30
N SER A 161 -4.96 -13.88 3.08
CA SER A 161 -5.95 -14.62 2.29
C SER A 161 -6.59 -15.76 3.09
N GLY A 162 -7.92 -15.86 3.08
CA GLY A 162 -8.67 -16.91 3.76
C GLY A 162 -8.78 -16.77 5.28
N VAL A 163 -8.29 -15.67 5.86
CA VAL A 163 -8.30 -15.42 7.31
C VAL A 163 -9.26 -14.28 7.64
N ASN A 164 -10.07 -14.45 8.69
CA ASN A 164 -10.88 -13.37 9.25
C ASN A 164 -10.41 -13.02 10.67
N MET A 165 -9.61 -11.97 10.81
CA MET A 165 -9.15 -11.49 12.11
C MET A 165 -10.08 -10.46 12.76
N THR A 166 -11.19 -10.09 12.10
CA THR A 166 -12.14 -9.08 12.61
C THR A 166 -12.57 -9.34 14.06
N PRO A 167 -12.98 -10.57 14.46
CA PRO A 167 -13.42 -10.83 15.82
C PRO A 167 -12.32 -10.63 16.87
N GLU A 168 -11.05 -10.82 16.52
CA GLU A 168 -9.93 -10.60 17.43
C GLU A 168 -9.60 -9.12 17.52
N ILE A 169 -9.58 -8.42 16.39
CA ILE A 169 -9.31 -6.97 16.33
C ILE A 169 -10.29 -6.19 17.21
N ILE A 170 -11.59 -6.51 17.14
CA ILE A 170 -12.61 -5.79 17.92
C ILE A 170 -12.50 -6.00 19.44
N LYS A 171 -11.89 -7.09 19.92
CA LYS A 171 -11.69 -7.34 21.36
C LYS A 171 -10.75 -6.33 22.01
N HIS A 172 -9.87 -5.72 21.22
CA HIS A 172 -8.98 -4.67 21.68
C HIS A 172 -9.64 -3.30 21.72
N GLU A 173 -10.91 -3.21 21.30
CA GLU A 173 -11.71 -1.99 21.36
C GLU A 173 -11.03 -0.75 20.74
N PRO A 174 -10.38 -0.85 19.56
CA PRO A 174 -9.74 0.30 18.96
C PRO A 174 -10.74 1.42 18.67
N LYS A 175 -10.30 2.66 18.82
CA LYS A 175 -11.10 3.85 18.48
C LYS A 175 -11.36 3.94 16.97
N LEU A 176 -10.35 3.57 16.17
CA LEU A 176 -10.45 3.44 14.71
C LEU A 176 -9.94 2.09 14.23
N ILE A 177 -10.58 1.57 13.20
CA ILE A 177 -10.12 0.44 12.41
C ILE A 177 -9.92 0.94 10.98
N VAL A 178 -8.69 0.85 10.50
CA VAL A 178 -8.35 1.14 9.10
C VAL A 178 -8.11 -0.20 8.41
N TYR A 179 -8.90 -0.49 7.38
CA TYR A 179 -8.84 -1.73 6.63
C TYR A 179 -8.49 -1.46 5.17
N VAL A 180 -7.36 -2.01 4.71
CA VAL A 180 -6.93 -1.95 3.31
C VAL A 180 -7.03 -3.34 2.70
N HIS A 181 -7.84 -3.48 1.65
CA HIS A 181 -8.11 -4.76 1.01
C HIS A 181 -8.32 -4.61 -0.50
N THR A 182 -8.45 -5.73 -1.19
CA THR A 182 -8.88 -5.77 -2.59
C THR A 182 -10.03 -6.73 -2.77
N ASP A 183 -10.83 -6.51 -3.80
CA ASP A 183 -11.91 -7.41 -4.22
C ASP A 183 -11.40 -8.56 -5.11
N HIS A 184 -10.08 -8.64 -5.34
CA HIS A 184 -9.50 -9.68 -6.19
C HIS A 184 -9.66 -11.07 -5.63
N VAL A 185 -10.14 -11.96 -6.49
CA VAL A 185 -10.28 -13.39 -6.27
C VAL A 185 -9.42 -14.11 -7.29
N ASP A 186 -8.58 -15.04 -6.83
CA ASP A 186 -7.86 -15.93 -7.74
C ASP A 186 -8.86 -16.79 -8.50
N LYS A 187 -8.95 -16.59 -9.82
CA LYS A 187 -9.92 -17.30 -10.68
C LYS A 187 -9.75 -18.81 -10.68
N SER A 188 -8.55 -19.33 -10.37
CA SER A 188 -8.26 -20.76 -10.37
C SER A 188 -8.65 -21.45 -9.06
N THR A 189 -8.57 -20.74 -7.93
CA THR A 189 -8.84 -21.28 -6.59
C THR A 189 -10.16 -20.78 -6.00
N GLY A 190 -10.70 -19.67 -6.50
CA GLY A 190 -11.86 -18.98 -5.93
C GLY A 190 -11.56 -18.26 -4.62
N VAL A 191 -10.29 -18.16 -4.21
CA VAL A 191 -9.90 -17.61 -2.91
C VAL A 191 -9.59 -16.11 -3.05
N PRO A 192 -10.09 -15.24 -2.15
CA PRO A 192 -9.72 -13.83 -2.10
C PRO A 192 -8.22 -13.62 -1.88
N GLN A 193 -7.64 -12.59 -2.48
CA GLN A 193 -6.23 -12.24 -2.24
C GLN A 193 -5.97 -11.75 -0.82
N THR A 194 -6.97 -11.14 -0.19
CA THR A 194 -6.92 -10.62 1.17
C THR A 194 -8.14 -11.04 1.97
N GLY A 195 -7.95 -11.40 3.23
CA GLY A 195 -9.01 -11.66 4.18
C GLY A 195 -10.02 -12.73 3.73
N THR A 196 -11.26 -12.60 4.21
CA THR A 196 -12.43 -13.34 3.73
C THR A 196 -13.57 -12.38 3.41
N SER A 197 -14.63 -12.87 2.76
CA SER A 197 -15.87 -12.11 2.53
C SER A 197 -16.54 -11.62 3.82
N GLU A 198 -16.26 -12.24 4.96
CA GLU A 198 -16.82 -11.88 6.27
C GLU A 198 -16.00 -10.84 7.04
N ALA A 199 -14.80 -10.48 6.54
CA ALA A 199 -13.96 -9.49 7.21
C ALA A 199 -14.68 -8.12 7.25
N PHE A 200 -14.83 -7.57 8.45
CA PHE A 200 -15.49 -6.27 8.70
C PHE A 200 -16.94 -6.11 8.18
N THR A 201 -17.64 -7.20 7.88
CA THR A 201 -19.05 -7.12 7.43
C THR A 201 -20.06 -7.04 8.58
N ASN A 202 -19.81 -7.77 9.67
CA ASN A 202 -20.70 -7.86 10.84
C ASN A 202 -20.06 -7.22 12.08
N LEU A 203 -19.70 -5.94 11.96
CA LEU A 203 -19.16 -5.19 13.09
C LEU A 203 -20.25 -4.93 14.16
N PRO A 204 -19.88 -4.88 15.46
CA PRO A 204 -20.77 -4.41 16.51
C PRO A 204 -21.34 -3.02 16.18
N ALA A 205 -22.58 -2.73 16.59
CA ALA A 205 -23.29 -1.49 16.25
C ALA A 205 -22.57 -0.18 16.64
N ARG A 206 -21.65 -0.25 17.61
CA ARG A 206 -20.77 0.87 18.01
C ARG A 206 -19.75 1.26 16.94
N TYR A 207 -19.39 0.35 16.03
CA TYR A 207 -18.50 0.66 14.91
C TYR A 207 -19.28 1.05 13.66
N ARG A 208 -18.93 2.18 13.08
CA ARG A 208 -19.53 2.71 11.86
C ARG A 208 -18.46 3.04 10.82
N LEU A 209 -18.73 2.73 9.55
CA LEU A 209 -17.92 3.21 8.43
C LEU A 209 -18.08 4.74 8.31
N ILE A 210 -16.99 5.48 8.48
CA ILE A 210 -16.97 6.94 8.42
C ILE A 210 -16.29 7.48 7.17
N GLU A 211 -15.44 6.67 6.52
CA GLU A 211 -14.76 7.04 5.28
C GLU A 211 -14.44 5.80 4.44
N GLU A 212 -14.54 5.93 3.13
CA GLU A 212 -14.17 4.90 2.16
C GLU A 212 -13.70 5.53 0.86
N TRP A 213 -12.62 4.97 0.30
CA TRP A 213 -12.23 5.25 -1.08
C TRP A 213 -11.64 4.02 -1.74
N SER A 214 -11.57 4.08 -3.06
CA SER A 214 -10.99 3.04 -3.90
C SER A 214 -9.90 3.63 -4.79
N LEU A 215 -8.87 2.85 -5.04
CA LEU A 215 -7.89 3.11 -6.08
C LEU A 215 -7.92 2.00 -7.10
N GLU A 216 -7.93 2.40 -8.37
CA GLU A 216 -7.92 1.50 -9.50
C GLU A 216 -6.54 1.54 -10.15
N ARG A 217 -5.93 0.36 -10.29
CA ARG A 217 -4.77 0.14 -11.14
C ARG A 217 -5.25 -0.56 -12.42
N PRO A 218 -5.03 0.04 -13.60
CA PRO A 218 -5.47 -0.58 -14.84
C PRO A 218 -4.75 -1.89 -15.12
N GLU A 219 -5.42 -2.79 -15.83
CA GLU A 219 -4.79 -3.99 -16.39
C GLU A 219 -3.62 -3.59 -17.29
N ASN A 220 -2.54 -4.37 -17.26
CA ASN A 220 -1.35 -4.19 -18.10
C ASN A 220 -0.76 -2.78 -18.05
N MET A 221 -0.81 -2.14 -16.88
CA MET A 221 -0.38 -0.76 -16.67
C MET A 221 1.01 -0.47 -17.26
N PHE A 222 1.98 -1.36 -17.04
CA PHE A 222 3.31 -1.26 -17.64
C PHE A 222 3.38 -1.83 -19.06
N HIS A 223 2.90 -3.06 -19.25
CA HIS A 223 3.03 -3.81 -20.49
C HIS A 223 2.39 -3.10 -21.70
N SER A 224 1.32 -2.35 -21.47
CA SER A 224 0.64 -1.56 -22.51
C SER A 224 1.51 -0.44 -23.07
N ILE A 225 2.51 0.04 -22.31
CA ILE A 225 3.45 1.08 -22.74
C ILE A 225 4.76 0.43 -23.21
N TRP A 226 5.33 -0.46 -22.39
CA TRP A 226 6.57 -1.19 -22.66
C TRP A 226 6.27 -2.70 -22.72
N PRO A 227 6.07 -3.27 -23.93
CA PRO A 227 5.70 -4.68 -24.09
C PRO A 227 6.70 -5.69 -23.52
N ASP A 228 7.95 -5.26 -23.29
CA ASP A 228 8.99 -6.09 -22.66
C ASP A 228 8.75 -6.31 -21.15
N LEU A 229 7.91 -5.50 -20.51
CA LEU A 229 7.55 -5.65 -19.11
C LEU A 229 6.38 -6.62 -18.94
N SER A 230 6.32 -7.28 -17.79
CA SER A 230 5.29 -8.29 -17.50
C SER A 230 3.87 -7.69 -17.53
N PRO A 231 2.88 -8.43 -18.04
CA PRO A 231 1.48 -8.06 -17.90
C PRO A 231 1.06 -8.09 -16.42
N SER A 232 0.05 -7.30 -16.08
CA SER A 232 -0.51 -7.21 -14.73
C SER A 232 -2.03 -7.27 -14.79
N ILE A 233 -2.67 -7.99 -13.87
CA ILE A 233 -4.13 -7.90 -13.72
C ILE A 233 -4.55 -6.48 -13.34
N GLU A 234 -5.79 -6.09 -13.66
CA GLU A 234 -6.43 -4.94 -13.01
C GLU A 234 -6.41 -5.10 -11.48
N GLU A 235 -6.42 -4.02 -10.71
CA GLU A 235 -6.55 -4.04 -9.25
C GLU A 235 -7.47 -2.93 -8.77
N ILE A 236 -8.48 -3.29 -7.99
CA ILE A 236 -9.28 -2.33 -7.22
C ILE A 236 -8.94 -2.55 -5.76
N ARG A 237 -8.26 -1.57 -5.17
CA ARG A 237 -7.90 -1.55 -3.75
C ARG A 237 -8.82 -0.60 -3.02
N HIS A 238 -9.40 -1.06 -1.92
CA HIS A 238 -10.26 -0.29 -1.05
C HIS A 238 -9.53 0.08 0.22
N VAL A 239 -9.80 1.28 0.73
CA VAL A 239 -9.47 1.68 2.09
C VAL A 239 -10.76 2.06 2.79
N LYS A 240 -11.00 1.46 3.94
CA LYS A 240 -12.18 1.69 4.78
C LYS A 240 -11.74 2.12 6.16
N ILE A 241 -12.37 3.16 6.71
CA ILE A 241 -12.16 3.61 8.08
C ILE A 241 -13.45 3.44 8.86
N TYR A 242 -13.40 2.55 9.85
CA TYR A 242 -14.48 2.36 10.81
C TYR A 242 -14.11 3.05 12.13
N ALA A 243 -15.07 3.70 12.76
CA ALA A 243 -14.88 4.41 14.01
C ALA A 243 -15.83 3.90 15.09
N ASP A 244 -15.34 3.84 16.32
CA ASP A 244 -16.15 3.58 17.52
C ASP A 244 -17.06 4.78 17.85
N GLU A 245 -18.13 4.54 18.61
CA GLU A 245 -19.25 5.50 18.82
C GLU A 245 -18.83 6.94 19.17
N PRO A 246 -17.86 7.19 20.08
CA PRO A 246 -17.43 8.56 20.40
C PRO A 246 -16.74 9.31 19.24
N TYR A 247 -16.37 8.60 18.18
CA TYR A 247 -15.60 9.09 17.04
C TYR A 247 -16.39 9.01 15.73
N HIS A 248 -17.73 8.95 15.76
CA HIS A 248 -18.52 8.93 14.52
C HIS A 248 -18.55 10.27 13.79
N ASP A 249 -18.40 11.39 14.52
CA ASP A 249 -18.46 12.75 13.99
C ASP A 249 -17.08 13.36 13.76
N LEU A 250 -16.08 12.54 13.42
CA LEU A 250 -14.77 13.04 13.02
C LEU A 250 -14.92 13.97 11.82
N LYS A 251 -14.09 15.02 11.78
CA LYS A 251 -14.08 15.94 10.65
C LYS A 251 -13.61 15.18 9.42
N HIS A 252 -14.32 15.36 8.31
CA HIS A 252 -13.93 14.80 7.02
C HIS A 252 -12.74 15.53 6.42
N TRP A 253 -11.89 14.78 5.75
CA TRP A 253 -10.78 15.32 5.00
C TRP A 253 -11.29 15.95 3.70
N THR A 254 -11.21 17.28 3.57
CA THR A 254 -11.82 18.01 2.45
C THR A 254 -10.90 18.21 1.24
N SER A 255 -9.59 17.94 1.38
CA SER A 255 -8.66 18.00 0.26
C SER A 255 -7.36 17.30 0.61
N MET A 256 -6.93 16.37 -0.25
CA MET A 256 -5.53 15.95 -0.31
C MET A 256 -4.69 17.16 -0.72
N GLU A 257 -4.00 17.80 0.23
CA GLU A 257 -3.00 18.79 -0.13
C GLU A 257 -1.95 18.14 -1.03
N ALA A 258 -1.64 18.81 -2.14
CA ALA A 258 -0.62 18.43 -3.11
C ALA A 258 0.80 18.62 -2.53
N GLY A 259 1.13 17.86 -1.49
CA GLY A 259 2.52 17.67 -1.11
C GLY A 259 3.26 16.86 -2.17
N GLN A 260 4.59 16.89 -2.14
CA GLN A 260 5.40 16.00 -2.96
C GLN A 260 5.05 14.54 -2.65
N GLY A 261 4.65 13.76 -3.66
CA GLY A 261 4.39 12.32 -3.52
C GLY A 261 5.68 11.53 -3.25
N TYR A 262 5.54 10.21 -3.13
CA TYR A 262 6.70 9.32 -3.15
C TYR A 262 7.31 9.22 -4.55
N ASP A 263 8.58 8.80 -4.65
CA ASP A 263 9.28 8.72 -5.94
C ASP A 263 8.54 7.82 -6.96
N TRP A 264 7.93 6.72 -6.51
CA TRP A 264 7.14 5.83 -7.37
C TRP A 264 5.82 6.45 -7.86
N GLU A 265 5.33 7.53 -7.25
CA GLU A 265 4.16 8.26 -7.75
C GLU A 265 4.50 9.05 -9.03
N GLY A 266 5.77 9.42 -9.22
CA GLY A 266 6.25 9.97 -10.49
C GLY A 266 6.23 8.94 -11.62
N ASP A 267 6.60 7.69 -11.32
CA ASP A 267 6.46 6.58 -12.27
C ASP A 267 4.99 6.37 -12.63
N LEU A 268 4.11 6.35 -11.61
CA LEU A 268 2.67 6.16 -11.79
C LEU A 268 2.07 7.27 -12.66
N GLU A 269 2.41 8.54 -12.41
CA GLU A 269 1.92 9.67 -13.18
C GLU A 269 2.27 9.54 -14.67
N MET A 270 3.55 9.26 -14.98
CA MET A 270 4.01 9.12 -16.36
C MET A 270 3.31 7.98 -17.08
N ILE A 271 3.09 6.86 -16.39
CA ILE A 271 2.39 5.70 -16.94
C ILE A 271 0.93 6.03 -17.23
N LEU A 272 0.20 6.59 -16.26
CA LEU A 272 -1.21 6.91 -16.44
C LEU A 272 -1.42 7.94 -17.55
N LEU A 273 -0.54 8.96 -17.64
CA LEU A 273 -0.56 9.93 -18.74
C LEU A 273 -0.34 9.28 -20.11
N ALA A 274 0.59 8.34 -20.21
CA ALA A 274 0.86 7.62 -21.46
C ALA A 274 -0.29 6.69 -21.86
N LEU A 275 -0.91 5.99 -20.91
CA LEU A 275 -2.10 5.17 -21.15
C LEU A 275 -3.28 6.03 -21.63
N GLU A 276 -3.49 7.18 -21.00
CA GLU A 276 -4.54 8.11 -21.39
C GLU A 276 -4.30 8.66 -22.82
N ALA A 277 -3.07 9.06 -23.13
CA ALA A 277 -2.70 9.50 -24.47
C ALA A 277 -2.92 8.42 -25.52
N LYS A 278 -2.55 7.16 -25.23
CA LYS A 278 -2.84 6.02 -26.12
C LYS A 278 -4.34 5.84 -26.33
N SER A 279 -5.14 5.87 -25.27
CA SER A 279 -6.61 5.77 -25.36
C SER A 279 -7.24 6.89 -26.21
N GLU A 280 -6.77 8.13 -26.06
CA GLU A 280 -7.20 9.26 -26.88
C GLU A 280 -6.87 9.05 -28.38
N LEU A 281 -5.68 8.51 -28.69
CA LEU A 281 -5.27 8.24 -30.07
C LEU A 281 -6.10 7.11 -30.69
N VAL A 282 -6.35 6.03 -29.95
CA VAL A 282 -7.23 4.93 -30.41
C VAL A 282 -8.64 5.44 -30.70
N THR A 283 -9.20 6.27 -29.82
CA THR A 283 -10.55 6.83 -29.98
C THR A 283 -10.66 7.70 -31.25
N ARG A 284 -9.54 8.27 -31.71
CA ARG A 284 -9.45 9.04 -32.96
C ARG A 284 -9.15 8.18 -34.20
N GLY A 285 -9.06 6.87 -34.05
CA GLY A 285 -8.84 5.92 -35.13
C GLY A 285 -7.37 5.66 -35.48
N TYR A 286 -6.43 6.12 -34.65
CA TYR A 286 -5.02 5.77 -34.82
C TYR A 286 -4.75 4.36 -34.28
N ARG A 287 -3.85 3.63 -34.95
CA ARG A 287 -3.28 2.38 -34.41
C ARG A 287 -2.02 2.76 -33.61
N VAL A 288 -2.00 2.39 -32.33
CA VAL A 288 -0.94 2.68 -31.34
C VAL A 288 -0.61 1.45 -30.52
#